data_AF-A0A4U6V505-F1
#
_entry.id   AF-A0A4U6V505-F1
#
_cell.length_a   1.000
_cell.length_b   1.000
_cell.length_c   1.000
_cell.angle_alpha   90.00
_cell.angle_beta   90.00
_cell.angle_gamma   90.00
#
_symmetry.space_group_name_H-M   'P 1'
#
loop_
_entity.id
_entity.type
_entity.pdbx_description
1 polymer ?
#
loop_
_entity_poly.entity_id
_entity_poly.type
_entity_poly.pdbx_seq_one_letter_code
_entity_poly.pdbx_strand_id
1 'polypeptide(L)'
;MAPAPASLTASRALSPLLAPARVSSGRWSSLSVSVGARPATVAVSVAALTAQRRLVAAAAATEMAPAASGEEGSKPFIEEMRAVAMKLHTKDQAREGEKEPQAPPVAKWEPSVEGYLRFLVDSRLVFQTLEDIVDRATVPWYAEFRNTGLERSEALKKDLEWFKEQGHTIPEPSDPGTTYSSLLEELSEKDPQAFICHFYNVYFAHTAGGRMIGKKVSEKILNKKELEFYKWEGNLTQLLQNVRDKLNQVASSWSREEKDHCLEETEKSFTYSGQLLRHIFT
;
A
#
# COMPACT_ATOMS: atom_id res chain seq x y z
N MET A 1 54.07 12.15 23.25
CA MET A 1 54.83 10.93 23.57
C MET A 1 53.92 9.75 23.34
N ALA A 2 54.16 9.00 22.27
CA ALA A 2 53.64 7.65 22.07
C ALA A 2 54.38 6.68 23.03
N PRO A 3 53.89 5.44 23.22
CA PRO A 3 54.06 4.42 22.17
C PRO A 3 52.82 3.53 21.93
N ALA A 4 52.68 3.11 20.68
CA ALA A 4 52.24 1.77 20.27
C ALA A 4 53.47 1.08 19.63
N PRO A 5 53.43 -0.15 19.08
CA PRO A 5 52.41 -1.20 19.10
C PRO A 5 53.00 -2.61 19.42
N ALA A 6 52.15 -3.65 19.49
CA ALA A 6 52.59 -5.03 19.32
C ALA A 6 51.68 -5.74 18.29
N SER A 7 52.35 -6.28 17.27
CA SER A 7 51.82 -6.93 16.07
C SER A 7 51.62 -8.45 16.24
N LEU A 8 51.09 -9.06 15.17
CA LEU A 8 51.11 -10.48 14.74
C LEU A 8 49.87 -11.29 15.19
N THR A 9 49.16 -12.04 14.34
CA THR A 9 49.50 -12.69 13.06
C THR A 9 48.24 -13.12 12.32
N ALA A 10 48.36 -13.21 11.00
CA ALA A 10 47.37 -13.70 10.04
C ALA A 10 47.20 -15.23 10.08
N SER A 11 46.01 -15.70 9.71
CA SER A 11 45.82 -17.02 9.09
C SER A 11 44.84 -16.94 7.93
N ARG A 12 45.37 -17.28 6.74
CA ARG A 12 44.69 -17.59 5.49
C ARG A 12 44.01 -18.96 5.59
N ALA A 13 42.80 -19.10 5.03
CA ALA A 13 42.32 -20.32 4.37
C ALA A 13 41.11 -19.93 3.49
N LEU A 14 41.31 -19.82 2.17
CA LEU A 14 40.95 -20.81 1.15
C LEU A 14 39.44 -20.86 0.82
N SER A 15 39.09 -20.12 -0.23
CA SER A 15 37.92 -20.37 -1.07
C SER A 15 38.06 -21.70 -1.83
N PRO A 16 36.94 -22.27 -2.28
CA PRO A 16 36.89 -22.70 -3.67
C PRO A 16 35.67 -22.15 -4.39
N LEU A 17 35.97 -21.56 -5.55
CA LEU A 17 35.06 -21.27 -6.65
C LEU A 17 34.47 -22.57 -7.21
N LEU A 18 33.16 -22.61 -7.45
CA LEU A 18 32.56 -23.52 -8.41
C LEU A 18 31.55 -22.76 -9.28
N ALA A 19 31.83 -22.73 -10.58
CA ALA A 19 30.91 -22.45 -11.67
C ALA A 19 31.40 -23.26 -12.89
N PRO A 20 30.64 -23.35 -13.99
CA PRO A 20 29.24 -23.76 -14.11
C PRO A 20 29.10 -24.97 -15.07
N ALA A 21 28.03 -25.75 -14.97
CA ALA A 21 27.73 -26.80 -15.93
C ALA A 21 26.90 -26.25 -17.11
N ARG A 22 27.49 -26.23 -18.30
CA ARG A 22 26.80 -26.11 -19.60
C ARG A 22 26.29 -27.48 -20.03
N VAL A 23 25.03 -27.58 -20.46
CA VAL A 23 24.55 -28.67 -21.32
C VAL A 23 23.73 -28.09 -22.47
N SER A 24 24.36 -28.14 -23.65
CA SER A 24 23.87 -28.58 -24.95
C SER A 24 22.43 -28.27 -25.40
N SER A 25 22.38 -27.51 -26.50
CA SER A 25 21.29 -27.30 -27.45
C SER A 25 20.76 -28.59 -28.09
N GLY A 26 19.44 -28.78 -28.06
CA GLY A 26 18.71 -29.75 -28.89
C GLY A 26 17.78 -29.03 -29.88
N ARG A 27 18.24 -28.92 -31.13
CA ARG A 27 17.50 -28.44 -32.31
C ARG A 27 16.64 -29.58 -32.84
N TRP A 28 15.31 -29.50 -32.75
CA TRP A 28 14.42 -30.41 -33.47
C TRP A 28 13.66 -29.70 -34.58
N SER A 29 13.69 -30.38 -35.72
CA SER A 29 13.35 -29.92 -37.05
C SER A 29 11.84 -29.98 -37.29
N SER A 30 11.39 -29.04 -38.10
CA SER A 30 10.13 -29.02 -38.83
C SER A 30 9.81 -30.35 -39.53
N LEU A 31 8.59 -30.85 -39.33
CA LEU A 31 7.91 -31.72 -40.29
C LEU A 31 6.49 -31.20 -40.51
N SER A 32 6.33 -30.59 -41.68
CA SER A 32 5.08 -30.27 -42.36
C SER A 32 4.39 -31.56 -42.81
N VAL A 33 3.09 -31.72 -42.52
CA VAL A 33 2.20 -32.62 -43.25
C VAL A 33 0.94 -31.85 -43.62
N SER A 34 0.80 -31.62 -44.91
CA SER A 34 -0.41 -31.14 -45.58
C SER A 34 -1.27 -32.34 -46.00
N VAL A 35 -2.55 -32.36 -45.62
CA VAL A 35 -3.59 -33.10 -46.35
C VAL A 35 -4.81 -32.20 -46.46
N GLY A 36 -5.20 -31.87 -47.68
CA GLY A 36 -6.45 -31.19 -47.99
C GLY A 36 -7.51 -32.18 -48.48
N ALA A 37 -8.78 -31.87 -48.22
CA ALA A 37 -9.90 -32.06 -49.14
C ALA A 37 -11.14 -31.34 -48.58
N ARG A 38 -11.93 -30.78 -49.51
CA ARG A 38 -13.03 -29.79 -49.37
C ARG A 38 -14.39 -30.51 -49.20
N PRO A 39 -15.54 -29.83 -49.42
CA PRO A 39 -16.23 -28.87 -48.56
C PRO A 39 -17.67 -29.35 -48.20
N ALA A 40 -18.31 -28.74 -47.21
CA ALA A 40 -19.77 -28.78 -47.09
C ALA A 40 -20.31 -27.35 -47.01
N THR A 41 -20.99 -26.95 -48.08
CA THR A 41 -21.78 -25.73 -48.18
C THR A 41 -23.04 -25.87 -47.33
N VAL A 42 -23.20 -25.02 -46.33
CA VAL A 42 -24.52 -24.69 -45.77
C VAL A 42 -24.63 -23.18 -45.81
N ALA A 43 -25.54 -22.71 -46.67
CA ALA A 43 -25.96 -21.33 -46.72
C ALA A 43 -26.79 -21.02 -45.47
N VAL A 44 -26.40 -20.01 -44.71
CA VAL A 44 -27.27 -19.36 -43.73
C VAL A 44 -27.20 -17.85 -43.96
N SER A 45 -28.39 -17.28 -44.08
CA SER A 45 -28.72 -15.94 -44.52
C SER A 45 -28.08 -14.81 -43.72
N VAL A 46 -27.68 -13.75 -44.42
CA VAL A 46 -27.18 -12.48 -43.88
C VAL A 46 -28.37 -11.66 -43.35
N ALA A 47 -28.72 -11.84 -42.08
CA ALA A 47 -29.64 -10.95 -41.36
C ALA A 47 -29.50 -11.10 -39.83
N ALA A 48 -28.31 -10.81 -39.29
CA ALA A 48 -28.11 -10.56 -37.85
C ALA A 48 -26.75 -9.87 -37.60
N LEU A 49 -26.47 -8.79 -38.32
CA LEU A 49 -25.31 -7.92 -38.09
C LEU A 49 -25.81 -6.64 -37.41
N THR A 50 -26.04 -6.66 -36.10
CA THR A 50 -26.06 -5.48 -35.19
C THR A 50 -26.49 -5.86 -33.75
N ALA A 51 -25.82 -6.81 -33.08
CA ALA A 51 -26.05 -7.00 -31.64
C ALA A 51 -24.91 -7.73 -30.91
N GLN A 52 -23.64 -7.49 -31.25
CA GLN A 52 -22.53 -8.11 -30.49
C GLN A 52 -21.24 -7.31 -30.56
N ARG A 53 -21.29 -6.08 -30.03
CA ARG A 53 -20.11 -5.32 -29.59
C ARG A 53 -20.50 -4.45 -28.41
N ARG A 54 -20.66 -5.08 -27.25
CA ARG A 54 -20.64 -4.47 -25.89
C ARG A 54 -20.88 -5.61 -24.91
N LEU A 55 -19.83 -6.36 -24.57
CA LEU A 55 -19.77 -7.28 -23.42
C LEU A 55 -18.33 -7.81 -23.31
N VAL A 56 -17.38 -6.91 -23.04
CA VAL A 56 -16.08 -7.26 -22.44
C VAL A 56 -15.69 -6.11 -21.52
N ALA A 57 -16.35 -6.01 -20.37
CA ALA A 57 -15.92 -5.21 -19.22
C ALA A 57 -16.83 -5.53 -18.02
N ALA A 58 -16.58 -6.65 -17.35
CA ALA A 58 -16.99 -6.93 -15.96
C ALA A 58 -16.56 -8.35 -15.60
N ALA A 59 -15.30 -8.52 -15.21
CA ALA A 59 -14.82 -9.76 -14.61
C ALA A 59 -13.91 -9.39 -13.44
N ALA A 60 -14.53 -9.00 -12.32
CA ALA A 60 -13.99 -9.01 -10.96
C ALA A 60 -15.08 -8.54 -9.98
N ALA A 61 -16.22 -9.24 -9.93
CA ALA A 61 -17.23 -9.11 -8.89
C ALA A 61 -18.08 -10.38 -8.86
N THR A 62 -17.61 -11.38 -8.13
CA THR A 62 -18.40 -12.57 -7.72
C THR A 62 -17.78 -13.00 -6.39
N GLU A 63 -18.31 -12.45 -5.29
CA GLU A 63 -19.22 -13.12 -4.37
C GLU A 63 -18.54 -14.24 -3.57
N MET A 64 -18.25 -13.94 -2.30
CA MET A 64 -18.46 -14.89 -1.21
C MET A 64 -19.49 -14.27 -0.26
N ALA A 65 -20.72 -14.77 -0.31
CA ALA A 65 -21.69 -14.55 0.75
C ALA A 65 -21.35 -15.49 1.92
N PRO A 66 -21.39 -15.03 3.19
CA PRO A 66 -21.28 -15.95 4.31
C PRO A 66 -22.65 -16.60 4.58
N ALA A 67 -22.58 -17.87 4.97
CA ALA A 67 -23.71 -18.68 5.38
C ALA A 67 -24.41 -18.06 6.60
N ALA A 68 -25.74 -17.99 6.53
CA ALA A 68 -26.58 -17.57 7.63
C ALA A 68 -26.46 -18.54 8.81
N SER A 69 -25.86 -18.07 9.89
CA SER A 69 -26.07 -18.60 11.24
C SER A 69 -26.67 -17.46 12.06
N GLY A 70 -27.82 -17.74 12.68
CA GLY A 70 -28.64 -16.73 13.36
C GLY A 70 -28.00 -16.26 14.66
N GLU A 71 -27.39 -15.09 14.60
CA GLU A 71 -27.50 -14.03 15.60
C GLU A 71 -27.68 -12.75 14.77
N GLU A 72 -28.51 -11.81 15.22
CA GLU A 72 -28.59 -10.48 14.59
C GLU A 72 -27.31 -9.71 14.96
N GLY A 73 -26.20 -10.18 14.39
CA GLY A 73 -24.84 -9.80 14.76
C GLY A 73 -24.52 -8.43 14.22
N SER A 74 -24.21 -7.50 15.12
CA SER A 74 -23.66 -6.19 14.77
C SER A 74 -22.49 -6.38 13.79
N LYS A 75 -22.45 -5.55 12.73
CA LYS A 75 -21.38 -5.61 11.72
C LYS A 75 -20.01 -5.50 12.40
N PRO A 76 -18.97 -6.21 11.90
CA PRO A 76 -17.61 -6.05 12.41
C PRO A 76 -17.21 -4.58 12.39
N PHE A 77 -16.57 -4.08 13.45
CA PHE A 77 -16.26 -2.65 13.60
C PHE A 77 -15.44 -2.09 12.42
N ILE A 78 -14.59 -2.91 11.81
CA ILE A 78 -13.82 -2.54 10.62
C ILE A 78 -14.70 -2.14 9.42
N GLU A 79 -15.92 -2.68 9.32
CA GLU A 79 -16.88 -2.29 8.28
C GLU A 79 -17.44 -0.90 8.53
N GLU A 80 -17.62 -0.51 9.79
CA GLU A 80 -18.02 0.84 10.19
C GLU A 80 -16.90 1.84 9.86
N MET A 81 -15.66 1.54 10.24
CA MET A 81 -14.49 2.38 9.91
C MET A 81 -14.37 2.58 8.40
N ARG A 82 -14.51 1.50 7.62
CA ARG A 82 -14.52 1.57 6.16
C ARG A 82 -15.66 2.44 5.65
N ALA A 83 -16.87 2.28 6.19
CA ALA A 83 -18.03 3.06 5.74
C ALA A 83 -17.82 4.56 5.94
N VAL A 84 -17.29 4.98 7.10
CA VAL A 84 -16.98 6.39 7.38
C VAL A 84 -15.87 6.89 6.46
N ALA A 85 -14.76 6.16 6.34
CA ALA A 85 -13.66 6.53 5.46
C ALA A 85 -14.12 6.69 4.00
N MET A 86 -14.96 5.78 3.48
CA MET A 86 -15.45 5.85 2.10
C MET A 86 -16.34 7.07 1.84
N LYS A 87 -17.13 7.53 2.81
CA LYS A 87 -17.93 8.76 2.69
C LYS A 87 -17.09 10.03 2.63
N LEU A 88 -15.93 10.03 3.30
CA LEU A 88 -15.02 11.18 3.31
C LEU A 88 -14.19 11.33 2.04
N HIS A 89 -14.27 10.38 1.11
CA HIS A 89 -13.68 10.53 -0.22
C HIS A 89 -14.55 11.41 -1.11
N THR A 90 -13.97 11.86 -2.22
CA THR A 90 -14.71 12.46 -3.35
C THR A 90 -15.37 11.39 -4.20
N LYS A 91 -16.38 11.76 -5.01
CA LYS A 91 -17.08 10.82 -5.91
C LYS A 91 -16.18 10.17 -6.97
N ASP A 92 -15.08 10.83 -7.35
CA ASP A 92 -14.10 10.26 -8.27
C ASP A 92 -13.15 9.26 -7.60
N GLN A 93 -12.99 9.34 -6.28
CA GLN A 93 -12.17 8.41 -5.50
C GLN A 93 -12.97 7.22 -4.96
N ALA A 94 -14.24 7.42 -4.60
CA ALA A 94 -15.14 6.40 -4.07
C ALA A 94 -16.58 6.64 -4.53
N ARG A 95 -17.32 5.58 -4.86
CA ARG A 95 -18.73 5.67 -5.27
C ARG A 95 -19.60 6.31 -4.18
N GLU A 96 -19.29 5.98 -2.93
CA GLU A 96 -19.96 6.47 -1.72
C GLU A 96 -19.44 7.85 -1.27
N GLY A 97 -18.50 8.47 -2.01
CA GLY A 97 -17.88 9.72 -1.61
C GLY A 97 -18.86 10.89 -1.57
N GLU A 98 -18.77 11.69 -0.51
CA GLU A 98 -19.65 12.84 -0.22
C GLU A 98 -18.88 14.16 -0.16
N LYS A 99 -17.54 14.14 -0.14
CA LYS A 99 -16.73 15.37 -0.06
C LYS A 99 -16.47 15.98 -1.44
N GLU A 100 -16.38 17.31 -1.46
CA GLU A 100 -15.99 18.07 -2.65
C GLU A 100 -14.49 17.92 -2.95
N PRO A 101 -14.07 17.95 -4.23
CA PRO A 101 -12.66 17.87 -4.60
C PRO A 101 -11.84 19.03 -4.05
N GLN A 102 -10.91 18.72 -3.13
CA GLN A 102 -9.94 19.69 -2.61
C GLN A 102 -8.62 19.71 -3.38
N ALA A 103 -8.44 18.75 -4.29
CA ALA A 103 -7.30 18.65 -5.18
C ALA A 103 -7.79 18.42 -6.62
N PRO A 104 -7.02 18.81 -7.64
CA PRO A 104 -7.31 18.38 -9.00
C PRO A 104 -7.40 16.85 -9.06
N PRO A 105 -8.13 16.26 -10.02
CA PRO A 105 -8.07 14.82 -10.24
C PRO A 105 -6.63 14.36 -10.45
N VAL A 106 -6.24 13.19 -9.92
CA VAL A 106 -4.86 12.67 -9.99
C VAL A 106 -4.31 12.65 -11.42
N ALA A 107 -5.17 12.50 -12.43
CA ALA A 107 -4.77 12.56 -13.85
C ALA A 107 -4.22 13.92 -14.31
N LYS A 108 -4.58 15.01 -13.63
CA LYS A 108 -4.15 16.38 -13.90
C LYS A 108 -2.98 16.85 -13.03
N TRP A 109 -2.47 15.99 -12.14
CA TRP A 109 -1.32 16.34 -11.31
C TRP A 109 -0.06 16.43 -12.16
N GLU A 110 0.72 17.46 -11.93
CA GLU A 110 2.07 17.62 -12.47
C GLU A 110 3.08 17.50 -11.34
N PRO A 111 3.44 16.27 -10.93
CA PRO A 111 4.39 16.06 -9.86
C PRO A 111 5.81 16.44 -10.25
N SER A 112 6.59 16.85 -9.25
CA SER A 112 8.03 17.05 -9.36
C SER A 112 8.76 16.05 -8.46
N VAL A 113 10.02 15.74 -8.78
CA VAL A 113 10.86 14.89 -7.91
C VAL A 113 11.03 15.52 -6.54
N GLU A 114 11.19 16.84 -6.46
CA GLU A 114 11.35 17.58 -5.21
C GLU A 114 10.10 17.47 -4.32
N GLY A 115 8.91 17.71 -4.89
CA GLY A 115 7.65 17.57 -4.17
C GLY A 115 7.39 16.14 -3.72
N TYR A 116 7.73 15.18 -4.57
CA TYR A 116 7.59 13.77 -4.23
C TYR A 116 8.58 13.33 -3.14
N LEU A 117 9.81 13.85 -3.12
CA LEU A 117 10.77 13.59 -2.04
C LEU A 117 10.27 14.12 -0.69
N ARG A 118 9.68 15.33 -0.64
CA ARG A 118 9.02 15.83 0.58
C ARG A 118 7.93 14.87 1.05
N PHE A 119 7.06 14.43 0.13
CA PHE A 119 6.02 13.45 0.45
C PHE A 119 6.60 12.14 1.01
N LEU A 120 7.66 11.59 0.42
CA LEU A 120 8.26 10.34 0.86
C LEU A 120 8.95 10.47 2.22
N VAL A 121 9.65 11.60 2.48
CA VAL A 121 10.29 11.88 3.77
C VAL A 121 9.26 12.00 4.88
N ASP A 122 8.21 12.81 4.67
CA ASP A 122 7.15 13.00 5.66
C ASP A 122 6.35 11.72 5.89
N SER A 123 6.05 10.97 4.83
CA SER A 123 5.44 9.65 4.94
C SER A 123 6.32 8.69 5.73
N ARG A 124 7.64 8.70 5.52
CA ARG A 124 8.57 7.84 6.26
C ARG A 124 8.53 8.15 7.75
N LEU A 125 8.53 9.43 8.11
CA LEU A 125 8.41 9.84 9.51
C LEU A 125 7.11 9.32 10.12
N VAL A 126 5.97 9.52 9.45
CA VAL A 126 4.67 9.04 9.94
C VAL A 126 4.63 7.52 10.11
N PHE A 127 5.11 6.75 9.12
CA PHE A 127 5.14 5.29 9.24
C PHE A 127 6.10 4.83 10.34
N GLN A 128 7.29 5.43 10.45
CA GLN A 128 8.21 5.14 11.54
C GLN A 128 7.56 5.38 12.90
N THR A 129 6.86 6.50 13.07
CA THR A 129 6.16 6.82 14.32
C THR A 129 5.07 5.80 14.65
N LEU A 130 4.26 5.39 13.68
CA LEU A 130 3.26 4.33 13.87
C LEU A 130 3.92 3.01 14.30
N GLU A 131 5.03 2.64 13.64
CA GLU A 131 5.80 1.43 13.92
C GLU A 131 6.43 1.47 15.32
N ASP A 132 7.03 2.60 15.70
CA ASP A 132 7.65 2.79 17.01
C ASP A 132 6.61 2.77 18.15
N ILE A 133 5.42 3.35 17.94
CA ILE A 133 4.34 3.32 18.92
C ILE A 133 3.88 1.88 19.18
N VAL A 134 3.63 1.10 18.12
CA VAL A 134 3.19 -0.30 18.29
C VAL A 134 4.32 -1.19 18.82
N ASP A 135 5.58 -0.86 18.54
CA ASP A 135 6.73 -1.54 19.12
C ASP A 135 6.89 -1.24 20.62
N ARG A 136 6.70 0.01 21.06
CA ARG A 136 6.68 0.33 22.50
C ARG A 136 5.50 -0.32 23.23
N ALA A 137 4.34 -0.38 22.59
CA ALA A 137 3.08 -0.92 23.10
C ALA A 137 2.76 -0.50 24.56
N THR A 138 2.76 0.81 24.80
CA THR A 138 2.33 1.40 26.08
C THR A 138 0.90 1.06 26.43
N VAL A 139 0.06 0.80 25.43
CA VAL A 139 -1.29 0.23 25.56
C VAL A 139 -1.25 -1.26 25.21
N PRO A 140 -1.83 -2.17 26.03
CA PRO A 140 -1.62 -3.61 25.89
C PRO A 140 -1.91 -4.19 24.49
N TRP A 141 -2.95 -3.70 23.81
CA TRP A 141 -3.35 -4.22 22.50
C TRP A 141 -2.58 -3.65 21.32
N TYR A 142 -1.68 -2.68 21.52
CA TYR A 142 -0.84 -2.18 20.43
C TYR A 142 0.16 -3.24 19.93
N ALA A 143 0.60 -4.13 20.81
CA ALA A 143 1.50 -5.22 20.45
C ALA A 143 0.92 -6.15 19.38
N GLU A 144 -0.41 -6.25 19.26
CA GLU A 144 -1.09 -7.01 18.22
C GLU A 144 -0.77 -6.48 16.82
N PHE A 145 -0.44 -5.19 16.69
CA PHE A 145 -0.16 -4.52 15.41
C PHE A 145 1.33 -4.47 15.06
N ARG A 146 2.18 -5.22 15.78
CA ARG A 146 3.59 -5.43 15.39
C ARG A 146 3.68 -6.45 14.26
N ASN A 147 4.67 -6.28 13.38
CA ASN A 147 5.06 -7.26 12.36
C ASN A 147 3.88 -7.75 11.52
N THR A 148 3.01 -6.83 11.12
CA THR A 148 1.83 -7.07 10.29
C THR A 148 2.18 -7.38 8.84
N GLY A 149 3.39 -7.03 8.41
CA GLY A 149 3.82 -7.03 7.02
C GLY A 149 3.39 -5.76 6.27
N LEU A 150 2.66 -4.85 6.91
CA LEU A 150 2.23 -3.59 6.30
C LEU A 150 3.22 -2.44 6.57
N GLU A 151 4.18 -2.59 7.48
CA GLU A 151 5.21 -1.61 7.86
C GLU A 151 5.93 -1.05 6.64
N ARG A 152 6.16 0.26 6.58
CA ARG A 152 6.66 0.98 5.38
C ARG A 152 7.93 1.77 5.61
N SER A 153 8.34 2.04 6.85
CA SER A 153 9.48 2.91 7.17
C SER A 153 10.78 2.46 6.48
N GLU A 154 11.09 1.15 6.53
CA GLU A 154 12.30 0.58 5.92
C GLU A 154 12.19 0.50 4.39
N ALA A 155 11.01 0.30 3.82
CA ALA A 155 10.80 0.38 2.38
C ALA A 155 11.06 1.81 1.87
N LEU A 156 10.52 2.82 2.56
CA LEU A 156 10.74 4.22 2.25
C LEU A 156 12.21 4.62 2.40
N LYS A 157 12.91 4.12 3.42
CA LYS A 157 14.35 4.33 3.60
C LYS A 157 15.16 3.83 2.40
N LYS A 158 14.83 2.65 1.86
CA LYS A 158 15.47 2.11 0.65
C LYS A 158 15.22 3.00 -0.57
N ASP A 159 13.98 3.48 -0.72
CA ASP A 159 13.64 4.37 -1.84
C ASP A 159 14.35 5.72 -1.74
N LEU A 160 14.44 6.31 -0.55
CA LEU A 160 15.16 7.57 -0.32
C LEU A 160 16.66 7.41 -0.59
N GLU A 161 17.29 6.30 -0.19
CA GLU A 161 18.69 6.05 -0.53
C GLU A 161 18.86 5.88 -2.05
N TRP A 162 17.92 5.20 -2.73
CA TRP A 162 17.94 5.12 -4.20
C TRP A 162 17.89 6.51 -4.86
N PHE A 163 17.02 7.43 -4.38
CA PHE A 163 16.99 8.80 -4.90
C PHE A 163 18.31 9.56 -4.67
N LYS A 164 18.95 9.34 -3.52
CA LYS A 164 20.27 9.91 -3.22
C LYS A 164 21.36 9.37 -4.14
N GLU A 165 21.34 8.07 -4.47
CA GLU A 165 22.21 7.45 -5.48
C GLU A 165 21.98 8.04 -6.89
N GLN A 166 20.76 8.48 -7.20
CA GLN A 166 20.46 9.22 -8.44
C GLN A 166 20.93 10.70 -8.41
N GLY A 167 21.52 11.16 -7.30
CA GLY A 167 22.06 12.52 -7.15
C GLY A 167 21.05 13.54 -6.61
N HIS A 168 19.90 13.11 -6.10
CA HIS A 168 18.95 14.02 -5.45
C HIS A 168 19.35 14.30 -4.00
N THR A 169 19.07 15.53 -3.55
CA THR A 169 19.17 15.88 -2.13
C THR A 169 17.89 15.46 -1.42
N ILE A 170 18.02 14.71 -0.33
CA ILE A 170 16.88 14.31 0.50
C ILE A 170 16.57 15.46 1.46
N PRO A 171 15.35 16.04 1.44
CA PRO A 171 14.99 17.11 2.35
C PRO A 171 14.83 16.59 3.78
N GLU A 172 14.89 17.49 4.75
CA GLU A 172 14.46 17.21 6.12
C GLU A 172 12.92 17.10 6.18
N PRO A 173 12.36 16.40 7.19
CA PRO A 173 10.92 16.36 7.41
C PRO A 173 10.32 17.76 7.54
N SER A 174 9.16 17.96 6.90
CA SER A 174 8.48 19.24 6.86
C SER A 174 7.41 19.39 7.95
N ASP A 175 6.80 20.57 8.05
CA ASP A 175 5.79 20.85 9.07
C ASP A 175 4.61 19.85 9.04
N PRO A 176 4.01 19.51 7.87
CA PRO A 176 3.01 18.44 7.78
C PRO A 176 3.45 17.10 8.39
N GLY A 177 4.64 16.59 8.05
CA GLY A 177 5.16 15.34 8.58
C GLY A 177 5.40 15.37 10.09
N THR A 178 6.08 16.41 10.57
CA THR A 178 6.40 16.56 12.01
C THR A 178 5.16 16.81 12.87
N THR A 179 4.21 17.62 12.38
CA THR A 179 2.94 17.86 13.07
C THR A 179 2.12 16.58 13.15
N TYR A 180 2.04 15.80 12.07
CA TYR A 180 1.29 14.55 12.08
C TYR A 180 1.94 13.51 13.02
N SER A 181 3.27 13.35 12.95
CA SER A 181 3.99 12.48 13.87
C SER A 181 3.75 12.85 15.34
N SER A 182 3.80 14.14 15.67
CA SER A 182 3.58 14.62 17.04
C SER A 182 2.16 14.34 17.53
N LEU A 183 1.16 14.51 16.66
CA LEU A 183 -0.22 14.14 16.97
C LEU A 183 -0.34 12.63 17.25
N LEU A 184 0.27 11.77 16.43
CA LEU A 184 0.18 10.32 16.60
C LEU A 184 0.78 9.86 17.94
N GLU A 185 1.91 10.44 18.32
CA GLU A 185 2.52 10.22 19.63
C GLU A 185 1.57 10.63 20.77
N GLU A 186 1.01 11.84 20.70
CA GLU A 186 0.06 12.31 21.71
C GLU A 186 -1.18 11.41 21.82
N LEU A 187 -1.79 11.03 20.70
CA LEU A 187 -2.97 10.15 20.69
C LEU A 187 -2.61 8.76 21.24
N SER A 188 -1.42 8.24 20.96
CA SER A 188 -1.03 6.92 21.45
C SER A 188 -0.97 6.80 22.97
N GLU A 189 -0.73 7.92 23.66
CA GLU A 189 -0.67 7.97 25.12
C GLU A 189 -2.00 8.35 25.74
N LYS A 190 -2.73 9.28 25.13
CA LYS A 190 -3.91 9.92 25.73
C LYS A 190 -5.24 9.37 25.22
N ASP A 191 -5.25 8.84 23.99
CA ASP A 191 -6.47 8.50 23.27
C ASP A 191 -6.28 7.31 22.33
N PRO A 192 -6.25 6.07 22.87
CA PRO A 192 -5.89 4.90 22.10
C PRO A 192 -6.85 4.56 20.96
N GLN A 193 -8.14 4.87 21.13
CA GLN A 193 -9.17 4.67 20.12
C GLN A 193 -8.96 5.59 18.92
N ALA A 194 -8.69 6.89 19.16
CA ALA A 194 -8.33 7.83 18.11
C ALA A 194 -7.03 7.41 17.39
N PHE A 195 -6.00 6.96 18.13
CA PHE A 195 -4.77 6.42 17.52
C PHE A 195 -5.06 5.26 16.56
N ILE A 196 -5.91 4.30 16.96
CA ILE A 196 -6.29 3.17 16.09
C ILE A 196 -7.03 3.63 14.83
N CYS A 197 -7.85 4.68 14.92
CA CYS A 197 -8.46 5.30 13.73
C CYS A 197 -7.40 5.75 12.72
N HIS A 198 -6.38 6.46 13.21
CA HIS A 198 -5.28 6.93 12.37
C HIS A 198 -4.44 5.77 11.81
N PHE A 199 -4.09 4.78 12.63
CA PHE A 199 -3.39 3.57 12.19
C PHE A 199 -4.12 2.91 11.02
N TYR A 200 -5.42 2.67 11.18
CA TYR A 200 -6.25 2.08 10.13
C TYR A 200 -6.23 2.93 8.85
N ASN A 201 -6.55 4.22 8.93
CA ASN A 201 -6.68 5.04 7.74
C ASN A 201 -5.35 5.22 7.00
N VAL A 202 -4.22 5.38 7.70
CA VAL A 202 -2.91 5.53 7.07
C VAL A 202 -2.52 4.27 6.29
N TYR A 203 -2.58 3.09 6.92
CA TYR A 203 -2.19 1.83 6.26
C TYR A 203 -3.16 1.43 5.14
N PHE A 204 -4.47 1.54 5.37
CA PHE A 204 -5.46 1.10 4.39
C PHE A 204 -5.59 2.08 3.21
N ALA A 205 -5.40 3.39 3.42
CA ALA A 205 -5.35 4.35 2.32
C ALA A 205 -4.13 4.08 1.40
N HIS A 206 -2.97 3.79 1.99
CA HIS A 206 -1.75 3.50 1.22
C HIS A 206 -1.90 2.25 0.34
N THR A 207 -2.45 1.18 0.88
CA THR A 207 -2.63 -0.10 0.17
C THR A 207 -3.72 -0.07 -0.91
N ALA A 208 -4.60 0.95 -0.88
CA ALA A 208 -5.61 1.19 -1.89
C ALA A 208 -5.24 2.36 -2.82
N GLY A 209 -5.62 3.59 -2.45
CA GLY A 209 -5.39 4.80 -3.26
C GLY A 209 -3.91 5.14 -3.44
N GLY A 210 -3.09 4.90 -2.42
CA GLY A 210 -1.65 5.17 -2.45
C GLY A 210 -0.92 4.45 -3.59
N ARG A 211 -1.27 3.18 -3.87
CA ARG A 211 -0.71 2.41 -4.99
C ARG A 211 -1.02 3.02 -6.35
N MET A 212 -2.25 3.50 -6.54
CA MET A 212 -2.67 4.14 -7.79
C MET A 212 -1.93 5.47 -8.01
N ILE A 213 -1.77 6.26 -6.94
CA ILE A 213 -1.01 7.51 -6.95
C ILE A 213 0.46 7.23 -7.25
N GLY A 214 1.09 6.29 -6.55
CA GLY A 214 2.48 5.90 -6.74
C GLY A 214 2.79 5.49 -8.18
N LYS A 215 1.90 4.68 -8.79
CA LYS A 215 2.02 4.29 -10.20
C LYS A 215 2.01 5.51 -11.13
N LYS A 216 1.05 6.44 -10.95
CA LYS A 216 0.94 7.63 -11.80
C LYS A 216 2.12 8.59 -11.65
N VAL A 217 2.59 8.80 -10.42
CA VAL A 217 3.79 9.61 -10.16
C VAL A 217 5.00 8.97 -10.84
N SER A 218 5.18 7.66 -10.66
CA SER A 218 6.27 6.91 -11.29
C SER A 218 6.26 6.99 -12.82
N GLU A 219 5.09 6.89 -13.44
CA GLU A 219 4.92 7.06 -14.89
C GLU A 219 5.34 8.44 -15.39
N LYS A 220 5.14 9.49 -14.59
CA LYS A 220 5.45 10.88 -14.96
C LYS A 220 6.90 11.28 -14.69
N ILE A 221 7.46 10.88 -13.54
CA ILE A 221 8.76 11.43 -13.08
C ILE A 221 9.84 10.36 -12.82
N LEU A 222 9.53 9.07 -12.81
CA LEU A 222 10.50 8.00 -12.46
C LEU A 222 10.68 6.94 -13.55
N ASN A 223 10.33 7.23 -14.81
CA ASN A 223 10.40 6.25 -15.92
C ASN A 223 9.76 4.90 -15.57
N LYS A 224 8.62 4.91 -14.87
CA LYS A 224 7.87 3.72 -14.44
C LYS A 224 8.60 2.82 -13.44
N LYS A 225 9.64 3.31 -12.75
CA LYS A 225 10.26 2.61 -11.61
C LYS A 225 9.23 2.38 -10.51
N GLU A 226 8.96 1.12 -10.20
CA GLU A 226 8.18 0.77 -9.02
C GLU A 226 9.07 0.85 -7.77
N LEU A 227 8.74 1.78 -6.87
CA LEU A 227 9.40 1.97 -5.57
C LEU A 227 9.03 0.87 -4.58
N GLU A 228 9.91 0.59 -3.63
CA GLU A 228 9.73 -0.42 -2.58
C GLU A 228 8.55 -0.07 -1.66
N PHE A 229 8.26 1.22 -1.47
CA PHE A 229 7.12 1.72 -0.71
C PHE A 229 5.78 1.10 -1.16
N TYR A 230 5.66 0.72 -2.44
CA TYR A 230 4.45 0.13 -3.03
C TYR A 230 4.53 -1.39 -3.23
N LYS A 231 5.54 -2.06 -2.66
CA LYS A 231 5.73 -3.51 -2.73
C LYS A 231 5.61 -4.14 -1.36
N TRP A 232 5.02 -5.34 -1.30
CA TRP A 232 4.87 -6.10 -0.06
C TRP A 232 5.47 -7.48 -0.23
N GLU A 233 6.08 -7.98 0.84
CA GLU A 233 6.47 -9.38 0.92
C GLU A 233 5.23 -10.22 1.27
N GLY A 234 4.90 -11.19 0.41
CA GLY A 234 3.73 -12.05 0.57
C GLY A 234 2.45 -11.51 -0.06
N ASN A 235 1.32 -12.12 0.31
CA ASN A 235 0.01 -11.82 -0.28
C ASN A 235 -0.67 -10.64 0.44
N LEU A 236 -0.70 -9.47 -0.20
CA LEU A 236 -1.28 -8.25 0.38
C LEU A 236 -2.73 -8.43 0.84
N THR A 237 -3.57 -9.19 0.13
CA THR A 237 -4.97 -9.43 0.53
C THR A 237 -5.02 -10.16 1.87
N GLN A 238 -4.16 -11.16 2.07
CA GLN A 238 -4.06 -11.89 3.34
C GLN A 238 -3.51 -11.00 4.46
N LEU A 239 -2.47 -10.21 4.19
CA LEU A 239 -1.91 -9.26 5.18
C LEU A 239 -2.99 -8.28 5.66
N LEU A 240 -3.74 -7.70 4.72
CA LEU A 240 -4.84 -6.80 5.03
C LEU A 240 -5.93 -7.50 5.85
N GLN A 241 -6.30 -8.74 5.49
CA GLN A 241 -7.33 -9.46 6.23
C GLN A 241 -6.89 -9.75 7.67
N ASN A 242 -5.65 -10.18 7.88
CA ASN A 242 -5.10 -10.42 9.22
C ASN A 242 -5.16 -9.16 10.10
N VAL A 243 -4.86 -7.98 9.53
CA VAL A 243 -4.95 -6.71 10.26
C VAL A 243 -6.40 -6.33 10.55
N ARG A 244 -7.35 -6.58 9.63
CA ARG A 244 -8.79 -6.35 9.89
C ARG A 244 -9.29 -7.22 11.04
N ASP A 245 -8.89 -8.49 11.08
CA ASP A 245 -9.30 -9.43 12.13
C ASP A 245 -8.77 -8.97 13.50
N LYS A 246 -7.51 -8.53 13.55
CA LYS A 246 -6.92 -7.93 14.76
C LYS A 246 -7.63 -6.65 15.20
N LEU A 247 -7.95 -5.75 14.27
CA LEU A 247 -8.72 -4.53 14.58
C LEU A 247 -10.09 -4.86 15.17
N ASN A 248 -10.80 -5.85 14.61
CA ASN A 248 -12.07 -6.32 15.16
C ASN A 248 -11.92 -6.95 16.54
N GLN A 249 -10.85 -7.74 16.75
CA GLN A 249 -10.56 -8.35 18.06
C GLN A 249 -10.31 -7.27 19.12
N VAL A 250 -9.47 -6.27 18.83
CA VAL A 250 -9.20 -5.16 19.75
C VAL A 250 -10.47 -4.39 20.07
N ALA A 251 -11.25 -4.03 19.05
CA ALA A 251 -12.50 -3.29 19.22
C ALA A 251 -13.65 -4.12 19.81
N SER A 252 -13.50 -5.44 19.98
CA SER A 252 -14.55 -6.29 20.57
C SER A 252 -14.83 -5.95 22.04
N SER A 253 -13.81 -5.45 22.74
CA SER A 253 -13.88 -5.02 24.14
C SER A 253 -14.33 -3.57 24.33
N TRP A 254 -14.39 -2.79 23.24
CA TRP A 254 -14.74 -1.37 23.31
C TRP A 254 -16.24 -1.14 23.47
N SER A 255 -16.59 -0.12 24.24
CA SER A 255 -17.94 0.41 24.32
C SER A 255 -18.40 1.01 22.99
N ARG A 256 -19.70 1.30 22.86
CA ARG A 256 -20.22 1.98 21.66
C ARG A 256 -19.66 3.39 21.54
N GLU A 257 -19.52 4.10 22.66
CA GLU A 257 -18.97 5.45 22.75
C GLU A 257 -17.49 5.47 22.32
N GLU A 258 -16.70 4.48 22.74
CA GLU A 258 -15.30 4.34 22.33
C GLU A 258 -15.16 4.07 20.82
N LYS A 259 -16.06 3.24 20.27
CA LYS A 259 -16.13 2.99 18.82
C LYS A 259 -16.54 4.24 18.05
N ASP A 260 -17.56 4.96 18.53
CA ASP A 260 -18.02 6.20 17.90
C ASP A 260 -16.94 7.28 17.92
N HIS A 261 -16.25 7.42 19.05
CA HIS A 261 -15.10 8.31 19.19
C HIS A 261 -13.97 7.99 18.20
N CYS A 262 -13.63 6.71 18.02
CA CYS A 262 -12.71 6.28 16.98
C CYS A 262 -13.20 6.68 15.57
N LEU A 263 -14.49 6.55 15.27
CA LEU A 263 -15.03 6.91 13.96
C LEU A 263 -15.00 8.43 13.70
N GLU A 264 -15.25 9.25 14.73
CA GLU A 264 -15.23 10.71 14.65
C GLU A 264 -13.84 11.26 14.26
N GLU A 265 -12.76 10.59 14.67
CA GLU A 265 -11.37 11.00 14.35
C GLU A 265 -11.02 10.82 12.85
N THR A 266 -11.85 10.13 12.06
CA THR A 266 -11.55 9.80 10.65
C THR A 266 -11.30 11.06 9.80
N GLU A 267 -12.10 12.13 9.98
CA GLU A 267 -11.93 13.38 9.21
C GLU A 267 -10.59 14.06 9.51
N LYS A 268 -10.12 13.97 10.76
CA LYS A 268 -8.82 14.49 11.15
C LYS A 268 -7.71 13.66 10.50
N SER A 269 -7.80 12.34 10.52
CA SER A 269 -6.85 11.46 9.81
C SER A 269 -6.73 11.79 8.31
N PHE A 270 -7.85 12.06 7.63
CA PHE A 270 -7.87 12.49 6.23
C PHE A 270 -7.23 13.86 6.03
N THR A 271 -7.48 14.80 6.94
CA THR A 271 -6.90 16.14 6.88
C THR A 271 -5.37 16.10 6.95
N TYR A 272 -4.82 15.39 7.92
CA TYR A 272 -3.37 15.25 8.08
C TYR A 272 -2.74 14.51 6.89
N SER A 273 -3.29 13.35 6.52
CA SER A 273 -2.80 12.58 5.36
C SER A 273 -2.88 13.38 4.05
N GLY A 274 -3.92 14.20 3.89
CA GLY A 274 -4.10 15.09 2.75
C GLY A 274 -3.05 16.20 2.68
N GLN A 275 -2.55 16.71 3.81
CA GLN A 275 -1.46 17.69 3.83
C GLN A 275 -0.15 17.09 3.30
N LEU A 276 0.18 15.86 3.69
CA LEU A 276 1.35 15.14 3.16
C LEU A 276 1.20 14.94 1.64
N LEU A 277 0.02 14.51 1.21
CA LEU A 277 -0.24 14.21 -0.20
C LEU A 277 -0.13 15.44 -1.11
N ARG A 278 -0.45 16.64 -0.60
CA ARG A 278 -0.34 17.90 -1.35
C ARG A 278 1.06 18.16 -1.88
N HIS A 279 2.11 17.78 -1.15
CA HIS A 279 3.50 17.93 -1.60
C HIS A 279 3.76 17.33 -2.99
N ILE A 280 2.99 16.32 -3.40
CA ILE A 280 3.14 15.68 -4.71
C ILE A 280 2.79 16.64 -5.85
N PHE A 281 1.81 17.53 -5.68
CA PHE A 281 1.24 18.32 -6.78
C PHE A 281 1.19 19.83 -6.51
N THR A 282 1.80 20.29 -5.42
CA THR A 282 2.01 21.70 -5.07
C THR A 282 3.50 21.98 -4.94
#